data_AF-A0A920VD40-F1
#
_entry.id   AF-A0A920VD40-F1
#
_cell.length_a   1.000
_cell.length_b   1.000
_cell.length_c   1.000
_cell.angle_alpha   90.00
_cell.angle_beta   90.00
_cell.angle_gamma   90.00
#
_symmetry.space_group_name_H-M   'P 1'
#
loop_
_entity.id
_entity.type
_entity.pdbx_description
1 polymer ?
#
loop_
_entity_poly.entity_id
_entity_poly.type
_entity_poly.pdbx_seq_one_letter_code
_entity_poly.pdbx_strand_id
1 'polypeptide(L)'
;MKFIQRFRSIILLASTICTALIASAIIHSFTGDDDLKYPTNFGPEIAGAIDDLIDWLVVNGEWFFDGINDNLKIVLNELREFLVWIPWPVMISLIFIMGWRLGSMKIGIASALGMVLIGLVNLWEPAMVTIAIMAVSVSIAVILGIPIGILMARSNLFEIILRPILDAMQTMPSFVYLVPGIMLFGLGNVAAILATVLYSIPPCIRLTNLGIRQVNPSVVEAGESFGSTTYQFCQKFNYLWQYPPLWPVSTKRS
;
A
#
# COMPACT_ATOMS: atom_id res chain seq x y z
N MET A 1 6.84 31.04 -30.70
CA MET A 1 8.20 30.71 -30.18
C MET A 1 8.31 29.35 -29.47
N LYS A 2 7.38 28.94 -28.58
CA LYS A 2 7.49 27.66 -27.84
C LYS A 2 7.46 26.37 -28.70
N PHE A 3 6.76 26.38 -29.84
CA PHE A 3 6.65 25.22 -30.74
C PHE A 3 7.97 24.90 -31.46
N ILE A 4 8.66 25.93 -31.96
CA ILE A 4 9.96 25.79 -32.65
C ILE A 4 11.05 25.31 -31.67
N GLN A 5 11.01 25.75 -30.42
CA GLN A 5 11.93 25.29 -29.38
C GLN A 5 11.72 23.80 -29.05
N ARG A 6 10.46 23.34 -28.88
CA ARG A 6 10.16 21.91 -28.68
C ARG A 6 10.61 21.06 -29.87
N PHE A 7 10.38 21.53 -31.09
CA PHE A 7 10.77 20.80 -32.30
C PHE A 7 12.29 20.66 -32.41
N ARG A 8 13.06 21.70 -32.08
CA ARG A 8 14.53 21.66 -32.05
C ARG A 8 15.06 20.69 -30.98
N SER A 9 14.45 20.64 -29.80
CA SER A 9 14.82 19.68 -28.75
C SER A 9 14.56 18.23 -29.16
N ILE A 10 13.47 17.97 -29.86
CA ILE A 10 13.15 16.61 -30.38
C ILE A 10 14.19 16.19 -31.43
N ILE A 11 14.59 17.09 -32.33
CA ILE A 11 15.60 16.80 -33.35
C ILE A 11 16.97 16.51 -32.71
N LEU A 12 17.37 17.26 -31.68
CA LEU A 12 18.64 17.02 -30.98
C LEU A 12 18.65 15.69 -30.20
N LEU A 13 17.52 15.31 -29.60
CA LEU A 13 17.37 14.00 -28.96
C LEU A 13 17.41 12.88 -30.00
N ALA A 14 16.71 13.04 -31.12
CA ALA A 14 16.73 12.05 -32.20
C ALA A 14 18.14 11.89 -32.79
N SER A 15 18.88 12.98 -33.01
CA SER A 15 20.24 12.91 -33.55
C SER A 15 21.21 12.24 -32.58
N THR A 16 21.13 12.56 -31.28
CA THR A 16 21.99 11.93 -30.27
C THR A 16 21.72 10.44 -30.12
N ILE A 17 20.46 10.02 -30.18
CA ILE A 17 20.07 8.60 -30.19
C ILE A 17 20.60 7.91 -31.46
N CYS A 18 20.42 8.51 -32.64
CA CYS A 18 20.92 7.94 -33.90
C CYS A 18 22.45 7.81 -33.89
N THR A 19 23.18 8.83 -33.42
CA THR A 19 24.64 8.76 -33.31
C THR A 19 25.09 7.67 -32.32
N ALA A 20 24.41 7.53 -31.18
CA ALA A 20 24.69 6.47 -30.22
C ALA A 20 24.45 5.07 -30.81
N LEU A 21 23.37 4.88 -31.57
CA LEU A 21 23.07 3.60 -32.23
C LEU A 21 24.08 3.27 -33.33
N ILE A 22 24.50 4.25 -34.13
CA ILE A 22 25.52 4.07 -35.16
C ILE A 22 26.87 3.73 -34.51
N ALA A 23 27.26 4.44 -33.46
CA ALA A 23 28.48 4.14 -32.70
C ALA A 23 28.42 2.72 -32.09
N SER A 24 27.28 2.33 -31.53
CA SER A 24 27.06 0.97 -31.00
C SER A 24 27.21 -0.10 -32.09
N ALA A 25 26.61 0.10 -33.27
CA ALA A 25 26.72 -0.84 -34.38
C ALA A 25 28.15 -0.97 -34.92
N ILE A 26 28.89 0.15 -34.97
CA ILE A 26 30.32 0.16 -35.32
C ILE A 26 31.10 -0.66 -34.29
N ILE A 27 30.92 -0.40 -32.99
CA ILE A 27 31.65 -1.10 -31.92
C ILE A 27 31.39 -2.61 -31.97
N HIS A 28 30.13 -3.06 -32.13
CA HIS A 28 29.81 -4.49 -32.29
C HIS A 28 30.41 -5.12 -33.55
N SER A 29 30.64 -4.36 -34.61
CA SER A 29 31.27 -4.88 -35.84
C SER A 29 32.78 -5.11 -35.70
N PHE A 30 33.43 -4.46 -34.74
CA PHE A 30 34.88 -4.52 -34.51
C PHE A 30 35.29 -5.33 -33.28
N THR A 31 34.37 -5.60 -32.37
CA THR A 31 34.65 -6.21 -31.05
C THR A 31 33.70 -7.37 -30.80
N GLY A 32 34.23 -8.52 -30.36
CA GLY A 32 33.40 -9.69 -30.05
C GLY A 32 32.44 -9.41 -28.90
N ASP A 33 31.26 -10.04 -28.92
CA ASP A 33 30.18 -9.76 -27.95
C ASP A 33 30.57 -10.01 -26.48
N ASP A 34 31.59 -10.84 -26.22
CA ASP A 34 32.08 -11.10 -24.86
C ASP A 34 32.96 -9.97 -24.30
N ASP A 35 33.66 -9.22 -25.16
CA ASP A 35 34.52 -8.09 -24.78
C ASP A 35 33.74 -6.78 -24.55
N LEU A 36 32.47 -6.74 -25.00
CA LEU A 36 31.56 -5.60 -24.82
C LEU A 36 30.69 -5.71 -23.56
N LYS A 37 30.80 -6.82 -22.82
CA LYS A 37 30.13 -6.97 -21.52
C LYS A 37 30.78 -6.04 -20.50
N TYR A 38 29.97 -5.50 -19.60
CA TYR A 38 30.47 -4.63 -18.54
C TYR A 38 31.51 -5.38 -17.69
N PRO A 39 32.68 -4.78 -17.41
CA PRO A 39 33.88 -5.50 -16.95
C PRO A 39 33.76 -6.11 -15.55
N THR A 40 32.74 -5.73 -14.76
CA THR A 40 32.54 -6.23 -13.40
C THR A 40 31.08 -6.62 -13.19
N ASN A 41 30.83 -7.86 -12.78
CA ASN A 41 29.48 -8.32 -12.50
C ASN A 41 29.34 -8.75 -11.04
N PHE A 42 28.90 -7.81 -10.19
CA PHE A 42 28.58 -8.08 -8.78
C PHE A 42 27.20 -8.72 -8.59
N GLY A 43 26.42 -8.90 -9.66
CA GLY A 43 25.07 -9.47 -9.61
C GLY A 43 25.01 -10.85 -8.95
N PRO A 44 25.86 -11.82 -9.33
CA PRO A 44 25.86 -13.16 -8.75
C PRO A 44 26.20 -13.18 -7.26
N GLU A 45 27.15 -12.34 -6.82
CA GLU A 45 27.54 -12.26 -5.40
C GLU A 45 26.39 -11.70 -4.54
N ILE A 46 25.72 -10.65 -5.02
CA ILE A 46 24.58 -10.05 -4.33
C ILE A 46 23.39 -11.02 -4.30
N ALA A 47 23.10 -11.67 -5.43
CA ALA A 47 22.03 -12.67 -5.51
C ALA A 47 22.30 -13.82 -4.55
N GLY A 48 23.51 -14.39 -4.55
CA GLY A 48 23.90 -15.46 -3.64
C GLY A 48 23.77 -15.04 -2.17
N ALA A 49 24.21 -13.84 -1.81
CA ALA A 49 24.08 -13.34 -0.44
C ALA A 49 22.61 -13.15 0.00
N ILE A 50 21.72 -12.76 -0.92
CA ILE A 50 20.28 -12.64 -0.65
C ILE A 50 19.65 -14.03 -0.51
N ASP A 51 19.98 -14.95 -1.42
CA ASP A 51 19.46 -16.31 -1.42
C ASP A 51 19.87 -17.04 -0.12
N ASP A 52 21.15 -16.97 0.26
CA ASP A 52 21.67 -17.53 1.52
C ASP A 52 20.95 -16.96 2.76
N LEU A 53 20.65 -15.65 2.75
CA LEU A 53 19.91 -14.98 3.83
C LEU A 53 18.46 -15.47 3.91
N ILE A 54 17.79 -15.62 2.76
CA ILE A 54 16.41 -16.11 2.70
C ILE A 54 16.37 -17.56 3.18
N ASP A 55 17.27 -18.42 2.71
CA ASP A 55 17.34 -19.82 3.12
C ASP A 55 17.60 -19.94 4.62
N TRP A 56 18.51 -19.13 5.17
CA TRP A 56 18.74 -19.08 6.60
C TRP A 56 17.49 -18.64 7.38
N LEU A 57 16.76 -17.63 6.89
CA LEU A 57 15.52 -17.16 7.51
C LEU A 57 14.41 -18.20 7.48
N VAL A 58 14.24 -18.93 6.37
CA VAL A 58 13.24 -19.99 6.24
C VAL A 58 13.53 -21.09 7.25
N VAL A 59 14.78 -21.55 7.37
CA VAL A 59 15.14 -22.66 8.26
C VAL A 59 15.09 -22.27 9.74
N ASN A 60 15.63 -21.11 10.11
CA ASN A 60 15.72 -20.71 11.53
C ASN A 60 14.43 -20.04 12.03
N GLY A 61 13.66 -19.45 11.11
CA GLY A 61 12.42 -18.73 11.41
C GLY A 61 11.16 -19.56 11.25
N GLU A 62 11.25 -20.83 10.85
CA GLU A 62 10.10 -21.70 10.53
C GLU A 62 9.01 -21.61 11.60
N TRP A 63 9.36 -21.84 12.87
CA TRP A 63 8.40 -21.79 13.99
C TRP A 63 7.67 -20.44 14.14
N PHE A 64 8.35 -19.33 13.81
CA PHE A 64 7.78 -17.99 13.91
C PHE A 64 6.86 -17.70 12.73
N PHE A 65 7.31 -18.03 11.51
CA PHE A 65 6.54 -17.82 10.30
C PHE A 65 5.32 -18.73 10.23
N ASP A 66 5.45 -20.00 10.62
CA ASP A 66 4.34 -20.94 10.75
C ASP A 66 3.35 -20.49 11.82
N GLY A 67 3.84 -20.03 12.97
CA GLY A 67 2.99 -19.46 14.02
C GLY A 67 2.14 -18.29 13.49
N ILE A 68 2.72 -17.37 12.73
CA ILE A 68 1.95 -16.28 12.11
C ILE A 68 0.99 -16.82 11.04
N ASN A 69 1.46 -17.74 10.20
CA ASN A 69 0.69 -18.32 9.11
C ASN A 69 -0.59 -18.99 9.62
N ASP A 70 -0.47 -19.85 10.63
CA ASP A 70 -1.57 -20.59 11.20
C ASP A 70 -2.58 -19.66 11.89
N ASN A 71 -2.10 -18.66 12.63
CA ASN A 71 -2.97 -17.66 13.23
C ASN A 71 -3.73 -16.85 12.17
N LEU A 72 -3.07 -16.44 11.08
CA LEU A 72 -3.71 -15.72 9.98
C LEU A 72 -4.73 -16.61 9.24
N LYS A 73 -4.43 -17.90 9.04
CA LYS A 73 -5.36 -18.87 8.46
C LYS A 73 -6.60 -19.03 9.32
N ILE A 74 -6.44 -19.16 10.64
CA ILE A 74 -7.57 -19.25 11.57
C ILE A 74 -8.45 -18.01 11.44
N VAL A 75 -7.88 -16.82 11.61
CA VAL A 75 -8.65 -15.55 11.53
C VAL A 75 -9.33 -15.41 10.17
N LEU A 76 -8.65 -15.76 9.08
CA LEU A 76 -9.22 -15.70 7.74
C LEU A 76 -10.36 -16.70 7.54
N ASN A 77 -10.20 -17.94 7.99
CA ASN A 77 -11.22 -18.98 7.83
C ASN A 77 -12.46 -18.66 8.64
N GLU A 78 -12.30 -18.21 9.89
CA GLU A 78 -13.40 -17.76 10.75
C GLU A 78 -14.16 -16.58 10.11
N LEU A 79 -13.42 -15.58 9.61
CA LEU A 79 -14.04 -14.44 8.95
C LEU A 79 -14.74 -14.84 7.65
N ARG A 80 -14.12 -15.71 6.84
CA ARG A 80 -14.72 -16.25 5.62
C ARG A 80 -16.01 -17.01 5.93
N GLU A 81 -15.98 -17.91 6.89
CA GLU A 81 -17.14 -18.72 7.26
C GLU A 81 -18.27 -17.84 7.80
N PHE A 82 -17.93 -16.82 8.59
CA PHE A 82 -18.90 -15.80 8.99
C PHE A 82 -19.52 -15.05 7.80
N LEU A 83 -18.71 -14.64 6.81
CA LEU A 83 -19.20 -13.94 5.62
C LEU A 83 -20.09 -14.84 4.74
N VAL A 84 -19.75 -16.12 4.60
CA VAL A 84 -20.53 -17.10 3.83
C VAL A 84 -21.80 -17.53 4.57
N TRP A 85 -21.76 -17.55 5.91
CA TRP A 85 -22.91 -17.85 6.74
C TRP A 85 -24.03 -16.81 6.59
N ILE A 86 -23.69 -15.56 6.26
CA ILE A 86 -24.66 -14.52 5.95
C ILE A 86 -25.38 -14.85 4.62
N PRO A 87 -26.71 -14.97 4.60
CA PRO A 87 -27.45 -15.24 3.38
C PRO A 87 -27.17 -14.18 2.30
N TRP A 88 -26.97 -14.60 1.06
CA TRP A 88 -26.57 -13.72 -0.04
C TRP A 88 -27.46 -12.48 -0.23
N PRO A 89 -28.81 -12.51 -0.07
CA PRO A 89 -29.63 -11.30 -0.23
C PRO A 89 -29.34 -10.26 0.84
N VAL A 90 -29.00 -10.71 2.06
CA VAL A 90 -28.63 -9.85 3.19
C VAL A 90 -27.29 -9.19 2.92
N MET A 91 -26.30 -9.96 2.45
CA MET A 91 -24.97 -9.42 2.11
C MET A 91 -25.05 -8.37 1.00
N ILE A 92 -25.82 -8.62 -0.06
CA ILE A 92 -26.01 -7.65 -1.16
C ILE A 92 -26.71 -6.39 -0.65
N SER A 93 -27.73 -6.54 0.19
CA SER A 93 -28.43 -5.40 0.79
C SER A 93 -27.50 -4.57 1.69
N LEU A 94 -26.62 -5.23 2.46
CA LEU A 94 -25.63 -4.57 3.29
C LEU A 94 -24.63 -3.76 2.45
N ILE A 95 -24.08 -4.38 1.40
CA ILE A 95 -23.15 -3.71 0.47
C ILE A 95 -23.82 -2.52 -0.23
N PHE A 96 -25.08 -2.67 -0.64
CA PHE A 96 -25.87 -1.59 -1.20
C PHE A 96 -25.99 -0.40 -0.24
N ILE A 97 -26.38 -0.66 1.01
CA ILE A 97 -26.56 0.37 2.04
C ILE A 97 -25.24 1.07 2.34
N MET A 98 -24.14 0.31 2.47
CA MET A 98 -22.81 0.89 2.70
C MET A 98 -22.37 1.78 1.53
N GLY A 99 -22.51 1.31 0.29
CA GLY A 99 -22.17 2.10 -0.90
C GLY A 99 -23.02 3.36 -1.05
N TRP A 100 -24.30 3.28 -0.68
CA TRP A 100 -25.20 4.44 -0.69
C TRP A 100 -24.82 5.47 0.39
N ARG A 101 -24.53 5.01 1.63
CA ARG A 101 -24.22 5.90 2.76
C ARG A 101 -22.85 6.56 2.67
N LEU A 102 -21.84 5.84 2.17
CA LEU A 102 -20.46 6.34 2.12
C LEU A 102 -20.16 7.12 0.84
N GLY A 103 -20.91 6.90 -0.23
CA GLY A 103 -20.68 7.53 -1.53
C GLY A 103 -21.95 8.19 -2.08
N SER A 104 -22.73 7.42 -2.83
CA SER A 104 -23.97 7.90 -3.44
C SER A 104 -24.87 6.73 -3.81
N MET A 105 -26.15 7.00 -4.08
CA MET A 105 -27.11 5.96 -4.46
C MET A 105 -26.66 5.19 -5.71
N LYS A 106 -25.99 5.86 -6.66
CA LYS A 106 -25.42 5.23 -7.86
C LYS A 106 -24.35 4.20 -7.51
N ILE A 107 -23.48 4.51 -6.55
CA ILE A 107 -22.44 3.60 -6.07
C ILE A 107 -23.08 2.39 -5.39
N GLY A 108 -24.06 2.61 -4.52
CA GLY A 108 -24.81 1.52 -3.87
C GLY A 108 -25.44 0.56 -4.89
N ILE A 109 -26.17 1.08 -5.89
CA ILE A 109 -26.78 0.27 -6.96
C ILE A 109 -25.70 -0.49 -7.75
N ALA A 110 -24.61 0.20 -8.15
CA ALA A 110 -23.53 -0.40 -8.93
C ALA A 110 -22.84 -1.55 -8.16
N SER A 111 -22.55 -1.36 -6.88
CA SER A 111 -21.95 -2.40 -6.02
C SER A 111 -22.89 -3.59 -5.85
N ALA A 112 -24.17 -3.36 -5.62
CA ALA A 112 -25.16 -4.43 -5.48
C ALA A 112 -25.29 -5.25 -6.78
N LEU A 113 -25.38 -4.57 -7.92
CA LEU A 113 -25.45 -5.21 -9.24
C LEU A 113 -24.17 -6.03 -9.52
N GLY A 114 -23.00 -5.49 -9.20
CA GLY A 114 -21.73 -6.21 -9.31
C GLY A 114 -21.71 -7.49 -8.47
N MET A 115 -22.20 -7.44 -7.22
CA MET A 115 -22.31 -8.61 -6.36
C MET A 115 -23.27 -9.67 -6.91
N VAL A 116 -24.41 -9.25 -7.47
CA VAL A 116 -25.32 -10.17 -8.17
C VAL A 116 -24.60 -10.86 -9.33
N LEU A 117 -23.89 -10.10 -10.17
CA LEU A 117 -23.15 -10.66 -11.32
C LEU A 117 -22.10 -11.69 -10.87
N ILE A 118 -21.36 -11.41 -9.80
CA ILE A 118 -20.40 -12.36 -9.20
C ILE A 118 -21.10 -13.65 -8.75
N GLY A 119 -22.26 -13.52 -8.10
CA GLY A 119 -23.07 -14.66 -7.68
C GLY A 119 -23.56 -15.50 -8.87
N LEU A 120 -23.97 -14.85 -9.97
CA LEU A 120 -24.45 -15.53 -11.18
C LEU A 120 -23.39 -16.37 -11.88
N VAL A 121 -22.10 -16.02 -11.76
CA VAL A 121 -20.98 -16.80 -12.31
C VAL A 121 -20.40 -17.81 -11.32
N ASN A 122 -21.09 -18.06 -10.20
CA ASN A 122 -20.67 -19.00 -9.16
C ASN A 122 -19.33 -18.66 -8.50
N LEU A 123 -19.03 -17.36 -8.34
CA LEU A 123 -17.81 -16.86 -7.68
C LEU A 123 -18.10 -16.23 -6.31
N TRP A 124 -19.21 -16.61 -5.67
CA TRP A 124 -19.64 -16.05 -4.39
C TRP A 124 -18.63 -16.31 -3.26
N GLU A 125 -18.26 -17.56 -3.03
CA GLU A 125 -17.29 -17.92 -1.98
C GLU A 125 -15.90 -17.31 -2.24
N PRO A 126 -15.31 -17.38 -3.45
CA PRO A 126 -14.09 -16.64 -3.77
C PRO A 126 -14.18 -15.14 -3.47
N ALA A 127 -15.32 -14.50 -3.75
CA ALA A 127 -15.52 -13.09 -3.44
C ALA A 127 -15.59 -12.82 -1.93
N MET A 128 -16.14 -13.73 -1.12
CA MET A 128 -16.07 -13.60 0.35
C MET A 128 -14.64 -13.76 0.85
N VAL A 129 -13.83 -14.64 0.23
CA VAL A 129 -12.41 -14.78 0.56
C VAL A 129 -11.64 -13.49 0.24
N THR A 130 -11.89 -12.84 -0.89
CA THR A 130 -11.21 -11.57 -1.21
C THR A 130 -11.60 -10.46 -0.23
N ILE A 131 -12.87 -10.36 0.14
CA ILE A 131 -13.34 -9.42 1.18
C ILE A 131 -12.65 -9.71 2.52
N ALA A 132 -12.54 -10.99 2.92
CA ALA A 132 -11.87 -11.39 4.15
C ALA A 132 -10.37 -11.02 4.13
N ILE A 133 -9.67 -11.33 3.04
CA ILE A 133 -8.25 -10.95 2.85
C ILE A 133 -8.09 -9.43 2.97
N MET A 134 -8.93 -8.66 2.29
CA MET A 134 -8.88 -7.19 2.34
C MET A 134 -9.14 -6.67 3.75
N ALA A 135 -10.14 -7.19 4.45
CA ALA A 135 -10.48 -6.77 5.81
C ALA A 135 -9.34 -7.05 6.80
N VAL A 136 -8.76 -8.25 6.77
CA VAL A 136 -7.62 -8.62 7.63
C VAL A 136 -6.39 -7.77 7.29
N SER A 137 -6.07 -7.64 5.99
CA SER A 137 -4.89 -6.89 5.55
C SER A 137 -4.96 -5.42 5.92
N VAL A 138 -6.10 -4.76 5.67
CA VAL A 138 -6.31 -3.35 6.02
C VAL A 138 -6.28 -3.17 7.53
N SER A 139 -6.84 -4.10 8.31
CA SER A 139 -6.78 -4.04 9.77
C SER A 139 -5.35 -4.10 10.27
N ILE A 140 -4.53 -5.02 9.75
CA ILE A 140 -3.09 -5.11 10.07
C ILE A 140 -2.37 -3.82 9.66
N ALA A 141 -2.63 -3.33 8.45
CA ALA A 141 -2.00 -2.11 7.94
C ALA A 141 -2.36 -0.87 8.78
N VAL A 142 -3.58 -0.78 9.31
CA VAL A 142 -4.00 0.30 10.21
C VAL A 142 -3.35 0.14 11.58
N ILE A 143 -3.38 -1.07 12.16
CA ILE A 143 -2.80 -1.37 13.49
C ILE A 143 -1.30 -1.07 13.51
N LEU A 144 -0.57 -1.37 12.44
CA LEU A 144 0.87 -1.12 12.34
C LEU A 144 1.17 0.28 11.78
N GLY A 145 0.46 0.70 10.75
CA GLY A 145 0.72 1.92 10.00
C GLY A 145 0.41 3.20 10.79
N ILE A 146 -0.64 3.22 11.60
CA ILE A 146 -0.97 4.40 12.42
C ILE A 146 0.12 4.66 13.47
N PRO A 147 0.53 3.70 14.32
CA PRO A 147 1.61 3.93 15.29
C PRO A 147 2.91 4.37 14.65
N ILE A 148 3.32 3.73 13.55
CA ILE A 148 4.54 4.10 12.83
C ILE A 148 4.42 5.51 12.23
N GLY A 149 3.24 5.85 11.69
CA GLY A 149 2.94 7.20 11.20
C GLY A 149 2.96 8.27 12.28
N ILE A 150 2.49 7.96 13.50
CA ILE A 150 2.58 8.84 14.67
C ILE A 150 4.06 9.05 15.06
N LEU A 151 4.87 7.99 15.09
CA LEU A 151 6.30 8.10 15.37
C LEU A 151 7.03 8.96 14.33
N MET A 152 6.67 8.80 13.05
CA MET A 152 7.15 9.62 11.93
C MET A 152 6.74 11.09 12.06
N ALA A 153 5.53 11.38 12.52
CA ALA A 153 5.08 12.74 12.74
C ALA A 153 5.85 13.46 13.86
N ARG A 154 6.32 12.71 14.87
CA ARG A 154 7.00 13.27 16.03
C ARG A 154 8.50 13.52 15.83
N SER A 155 9.14 12.86 14.86
CA SER A 155 10.59 12.96 14.64
C SER A 155 10.94 13.16 13.17
N ASN A 156 11.55 14.31 12.85
CA ASN A 156 12.07 14.60 11.51
C ASN A 156 13.17 13.62 11.10
N LEU A 157 13.99 13.16 12.05
CA LEU A 157 15.05 12.19 11.76
C LEU A 157 14.45 10.82 11.40
N PHE A 158 13.45 10.36 12.17
CA PHE A 158 12.77 9.09 11.88
C PHE A 158 12.08 9.12 10.52
N GLU A 159 11.47 10.26 10.18
CA GLU A 159 10.88 10.49 8.87
C GLU A 159 11.90 10.43 7.73
N ILE A 160 13.06 11.07 7.86
CA ILE A 160 14.12 11.04 6.84
C ILE A 160 14.61 9.61 6.60
N ILE A 161 14.78 8.81 7.66
CA ILE A 161 15.26 7.43 7.57
C ILE A 161 14.21 6.50 6.95
N LEU A 162 12.95 6.66 7.34
CA LEU A 162 11.89 5.75 6.95
C LEU A 162 11.33 6.06 5.55
N ARG A 163 11.43 7.30 5.06
CA ARG A 163 10.97 7.72 3.72
C ARG A 163 11.52 6.84 2.59
N PRO A 164 12.84 6.62 2.45
CA PRO A 164 13.39 5.74 1.41
C PRO A 164 12.83 4.32 1.43
N ILE A 165 12.60 3.75 2.62
CA ILE A 165 12.02 2.42 2.77
C ILE A 165 10.58 2.43 2.24
N LEU A 166 9.78 3.42 2.63
CA LEU A 166 8.41 3.56 2.13
C LEU A 166 8.33 3.84 0.62
N ASP A 167 9.31 4.57 0.07
CA ASP A 167 9.44 4.80 -1.38
C ASP A 167 9.80 3.51 -2.13
N ALA A 168 10.72 2.71 -1.57
CA ALA A 168 11.06 1.40 -2.11
C ALA A 168 9.84 0.47 -2.06
N MET A 169 9.12 0.44 -0.94
CA MET A 169 7.90 -0.36 -0.76
C MET A 169 6.80 -0.05 -1.80
N GLN A 170 6.72 1.18 -2.28
CA GLN A 170 5.70 1.61 -3.25
C GLN A 170 6.15 1.48 -4.70
N THR A 171 7.45 1.38 -4.97
CA THR A 171 8.00 1.36 -6.33
C THR A 171 8.31 -0.05 -6.83
N MET A 172 8.53 -1.03 -5.95
CA MET A 172 8.73 -2.40 -6.42
C MET A 172 7.40 -3.01 -6.90
N PRO A 173 7.42 -3.78 -8.00
CA PRO A 173 6.26 -4.56 -8.44
C PRO A 173 5.83 -5.58 -7.39
N SER A 174 4.52 -5.84 -7.29
CA SER A 174 3.97 -6.79 -6.31
C SER A 174 4.59 -8.19 -6.39
N PHE A 175 4.99 -8.64 -7.58
CA PHE A 175 5.64 -9.96 -7.76
C PHE A 175 6.95 -10.11 -6.98
N VAL A 176 7.72 -9.03 -6.82
CA VAL A 176 8.97 -9.05 -6.06
C VAL A 176 8.71 -9.41 -4.58
N TYR A 177 7.59 -8.97 -4.02
CA TYR A 177 7.18 -9.30 -2.65
C TYR A 177 6.58 -10.71 -2.52
N LEU A 178 5.98 -11.22 -3.59
CA LEU A 178 5.33 -12.53 -3.57
C LEU A 178 6.32 -13.68 -3.46
N VAL A 179 7.50 -13.58 -4.09
CA VAL A 179 8.53 -14.64 -4.04
C VAL A 179 8.94 -14.98 -2.60
N PRO A 180 9.50 -14.04 -1.81
CA PRO A 180 9.85 -14.33 -0.41
C PRO A 180 8.62 -14.60 0.46
N GLY A 181 7.47 -13.98 0.15
CA GLY A 181 6.22 -14.25 0.87
C GLY A 181 5.76 -15.69 0.74
N ILE A 182 5.88 -16.29 -0.45
CA ILE A 182 5.54 -17.70 -0.69
C ILE A 182 6.59 -18.61 -0.06
N MET A 183 7.87 -18.26 -0.08
CA MET A 183 8.92 -19.06 0.56
C MET A 183 8.73 -19.12 2.08
N LEU A 184 8.34 -18.01 2.71
CA LEU A 184 8.19 -17.92 4.17
C LEU A 184 6.82 -18.39 4.68
N PHE A 185 5.74 -18.16 3.92
CA PHE A 185 4.37 -18.41 4.39
C PHE A 185 3.60 -19.41 3.51
N GLY A 186 4.28 -20.01 2.53
CA GLY A 186 3.67 -20.94 1.58
C GLY A 186 2.74 -20.28 0.57
N LEU A 187 2.16 -21.12 -0.28
CA LEU A 187 1.17 -20.71 -1.27
C LEU A 187 -0.21 -20.52 -0.63
N GLY A 188 -0.96 -19.52 -1.09
CA GLY A 188 -2.38 -19.36 -0.77
C GLY A 188 -2.74 -17.99 -0.20
N ASN A 189 -3.82 -17.96 0.59
CA ASN A 189 -4.45 -16.72 1.04
C ASN A 189 -3.55 -15.88 1.96
N VAL A 190 -2.67 -16.51 2.75
CA VAL A 190 -1.76 -15.79 3.66
C VAL A 190 -0.73 -14.97 2.89
N ALA A 191 -0.13 -15.52 1.83
CA ALA A 191 0.76 -14.76 0.95
C ALA A 191 0.04 -13.55 0.31
N ALA A 192 -1.24 -13.72 -0.06
CA ALA A 192 -2.05 -12.61 -0.57
C ALA A 192 -2.32 -11.53 0.49
N ILE A 193 -2.56 -11.91 1.76
CA ILE A 193 -2.67 -10.95 2.87
C ILE A 193 -1.38 -10.14 2.97
N LEU A 194 -0.21 -10.80 3.01
CA LEU A 194 1.08 -10.13 3.19
C LEU A 194 1.39 -9.16 2.05
N ALA A 195 1.17 -9.57 0.80
CA ALA A 195 1.34 -8.69 -0.36
C ALA A 195 0.44 -7.45 -0.25
N THR A 196 -0.81 -7.62 0.19
CA THR A 196 -1.78 -6.53 0.36
C THR A 196 -1.39 -5.61 1.52
N VAL A 197 -0.89 -6.16 2.63
CA VAL A 197 -0.36 -5.41 3.78
C VAL A 197 0.83 -4.56 3.35
N LEU A 198 1.80 -5.14 2.64
CA LEU A 198 2.98 -4.43 2.16
C LEU A 198 2.62 -3.26 1.23
N TYR A 199 1.58 -3.44 0.40
CA TYR A 199 1.10 -2.39 -0.49
C TYR A 199 0.33 -1.27 0.24
N SER A 200 -0.39 -1.61 1.33
CA SER A 200 -1.29 -0.68 2.03
C SER A 200 -0.65 0.05 3.22
N ILE A 201 0.39 -0.53 3.84
CA ILE A 201 1.12 0.10 4.95
C ILE A 201 1.74 1.46 4.57
N PRO A 202 2.45 1.60 3.45
CA PRO A 202 3.12 2.86 3.10
C PRO A 202 2.19 4.08 2.98
N PRO A 203 1.04 4.03 2.26
CA PRO A 203 0.11 5.14 2.25
C PRO A 203 -0.52 5.40 3.62
N CYS A 204 -0.81 4.36 4.41
CA CYS A 204 -1.35 4.52 5.77
C CYS A 204 -0.39 5.32 6.68
N ILE A 205 0.90 4.96 6.69
CA ILE A 205 1.94 5.67 7.45
C ILE A 205 2.06 7.13 6.99
N ARG A 206 2.11 7.36 5.67
CA ARG A 206 2.25 8.71 5.10
C ARG A 206 1.07 9.61 5.42
N LEU A 207 -0.15 9.11 5.23
CA LEU A 207 -1.36 9.88 5.50
C LEU A 207 -1.49 10.21 6.99
N THR A 208 -1.09 9.28 7.87
CA THR A 208 -1.04 9.54 9.31
C THR A 208 0.00 10.61 9.65
N ASN A 209 1.23 10.49 9.13
CA ASN A 209 2.28 11.50 9.33
C ASN A 209 1.85 12.90 8.85
N LEU A 210 1.33 12.99 7.62
CA LEU A 210 0.83 14.23 7.04
C LEU A 210 -0.34 14.80 7.85
N GLY A 211 -1.31 13.97 8.21
CA GLY A 211 -2.48 14.39 8.98
C GLY A 211 -2.11 15.02 10.32
N ILE A 212 -1.10 14.47 11.01
CA ILE A 212 -0.64 15.01 12.30
C ILE A 212 0.17 16.29 12.11
N ARG A 213 1.04 16.36 11.10
CA ARG A 213 1.88 17.54 10.85
C ARG A 213 1.12 18.74 10.27
N GLN A 214 -0.02 18.52 9.61
CA GLN A 214 -0.84 19.57 9.01
C GLN A 214 -1.84 20.22 9.99
N VAL A 215 -1.83 19.82 11.27
CA VAL A 215 -2.71 20.41 12.30
C VAL A 215 -2.36 21.89 12.51
N ASN A 216 -3.40 22.74 12.55
CA ASN A 216 -3.25 24.18 12.72
C ASN A 216 -2.59 24.50 14.08
N PRO A 217 -1.50 25.29 14.12
CA PRO A 217 -0.81 25.69 15.35
C PRO A 217 -1.75 26.25 16.42
N SER A 218 -2.77 27.02 16.01
CA SER A 218 -3.74 27.66 16.92
C SER A 218 -4.54 26.65 17.73
N VAL A 219 -4.76 25.44 17.19
CA VAL A 219 -5.48 24.36 17.88
C VAL A 219 -4.57 23.63 18.86
N VAL A 220 -3.27 23.56 18.55
CA VAL A 220 -2.24 23.00 19.44
C VAL A 220 -2.02 23.93 20.64
N GLU A 221 -1.87 25.23 20.40
CA GLU A 221 -1.73 26.26 21.45
C GLU A 221 -2.95 26.31 22.38
N ALA A 222 -4.17 26.13 21.84
CA ALA A 222 -5.37 26.00 22.66
C ALA A 222 -5.33 24.74 23.54
N GLY A 223 -4.90 23.59 23.00
CA GLY A 223 -4.77 22.34 23.74
C GLY A 223 -3.74 22.40 24.88
N GLU A 224 -2.61 23.06 24.63
CA GLU A 224 -1.59 23.35 25.65
C GLU A 224 -2.12 24.27 26.74
N SER A 225 -2.90 25.29 26.37
CA SER A 225 -3.55 26.22 27.30
C SER A 225 -4.58 25.53 28.22
N PHE A 226 -5.18 24.42 27.78
CA PHE A 226 -6.07 23.58 28.59
C PHE A 226 -5.35 22.46 29.37
N GLY A 227 -4.01 22.42 29.35
CA GLY A 227 -3.22 21.44 30.13
C GLY A 227 -3.33 19.99 29.64
N SER A 228 -3.67 19.78 28.37
CA SER A 228 -3.75 18.43 27.81
C SER A 228 -2.35 17.84 27.63
N THR A 229 -2.10 16.65 28.18
CA THR A 229 -0.87 15.91 27.86
C THR A 229 -0.86 15.56 26.36
N THR A 230 0.32 15.53 25.72
CA THR A 230 0.47 15.31 24.27
C THR A 230 -0.27 14.05 23.78
N TYR A 231 -0.34 13.01 24.61
CA TYR A 231 -1.05 11.77 24.32
C TYR A 231 -2.59 11.92 24.38
N GLN A 232 -3.11 12.64 25.40
CA GLN A 232 -4.53 12.96 25.52
C GLN A 232 -4.99 13.90 24.40
N PHE A 233 -4.15 14.86 24.00
CA PHE A 233 -4.45 15.77 22.90
C PHE A 233 -4.58 15.00 21.56
N CYS A 234 -3.64 14.11 21.25
CA CYS A 234 -3.72 13.28 20.04
C CYS A 234 -4.97 12.38 20.00
N GLN A 235 -5.34 11.73 21.10
CA GLN A 235 -6.54 10.89 21.15
C GLN A 235 -7.83 11.71 21.00
N LYS A 236 -7.93 12.85 21.70
CA LYS A 236 -9.14 13.67 21.75
C LYS A 236 -9.34 14.47 20.46
N PHE A 237 -8.26 14.92 19.83
CA PHE A 237 -8.29 15.61 18.53
C PHE A 237 -8.70 14.67 17.39
N ASN A 238 -8.15 13.45 17.34
CA ASN A 238 -8.52 12.46 16.32
C ASN A 238 -10.02 12.14 16.33
N TYR A 239 -10.63 12.10 17.53
CA TYR A 239 -12.06 11.87 17.69
C TYR A 239 -12.92 13.09 17.28
N LEU A 240 -12.42 14.32 17.48
CA LEU A 240 -13.13 15.57 17.18
C LEU A 240 -13.18 15.91 15.69
N TRP A 241 -12.18 15.53 14.90
CA TRP A 241 -12.18 15.77 13.45
C TRP A 241 -13.12 14.84 12.68
N GLN A 242 -13.43 13.67 13.23
CA GLN A 242 -14.29 12.68 12.58
C GLN A 242 -15.78 13.09 12.55
N TYR A 243 -16.18 14.07 13.36
CA TYR A 243 -17.51 14.66 13.32
C TYR A 243 -17.43 16.08 12.74
N PRO A 244 -18.13 16.39 11.63
CA PRO A 244 -18.23 17.78 11.19
C PRO A 244 -18.90 18.60 12.31
N PRO A 245 -18.52 19.88 12.47
CA PRO A 245 -19.08 20.71 13.52
C PRO A 245 -20.61 20.74 13.46
N LEU A 246 -21.27 20.36 14.56
CA LEU A 246 -22.73 20.35 14.71
C LEU A 246 -23.37 21.75 14.82
N TRP A 247 -22.63 22.83 14.58
CA TRP A 247 -23.21 24.17 14.59
C TRP A 247 -23.62 24.57 13.17
N PRO A 248 -24.87 25.02 12.96
CA PRO A 248 -25.26 25.58 11.67
C PRO A 248 -24.48 26.87 11.48
N VAL A 249 -23.58 26.89 10.50
CA VAL A 249 -22.93 28.12 10.06
C VAL A 249 -23.99 29.01 9.43
N SER A 250 -24.63 29.84 10.24
CA SER A 250 -25.53 30.88 9.75
C SER A 250 -24.67 31.94 9.04
N THR A 251 -24.44 31.76 7.75
CA THR A 251 -23.89 32.81 6.89
C THR A 251 -24.97 33.85 6.64
N LYS A 252 -25.18 34.75 7.61
CA LYS A 252 -25.71 36.09 7.33
C LYS A 252 -24.54 37.05 7.25
N ARG A 253 -24.23 37.53 6.04
CA ARG A 253 -23.64 38.86 5.84
C ARG A 253 -24.16 39.48 4.53
N SER A 254 -24.72 40.68 4.72
CA SER A 254 -25.14 41.74 3.79
C SER A 254 -26.03 41.35 2.62
#